data_AF-A0A5K1K1Q9-F1
#
_entry.id   AF-A0A5K1K1Q9-F1
#
_cell.length_a   1.000
_cell.length_b   1.000
_cell.length_c   1.000
_cell.angle_alpha   90.00
_cell.angle_beta   90.00
_cell.angle_gamma   90.00
#
_symmetry.space_group_name_H-M   'P 1'
#
loop_
_entity.id
_entity.type
_entity.pdbx_description
1 polymer ?
#
loop_
_entity_poly.entity_id
_entity_poly.type
_entity_poly.pdbx_seq_one_letter_code
_entity_poly.pdbx_strand_id
1 'polypeptide(L)'
;MQFSASFIRSVYAAVMLASVASAVPFSGSLKHTTMQVRAVGADKTVENFHPESSFETFGVDGIDHPLSARAEFSLGDAAVSFVQSKLNITSDAAKYRTGYSNDVVQHAYIHQQINGVPVANAVANVAFNKANKVVSFGSSFVNLPSDVPSTTPSISAAEAISKAEGELGGKYDGHPTKLEFVAKQDGSVALTHVLQVRDDSQAMWVEAFVDAHTGDLVQLTDFVSHASYRVVPIVQQNILQGFQTLVNPQNFAASPCGWHSDCTNNTTDTSGNNVVTFVGSSTTPQSSAPLNFIYFQDPTVNPDALQSNIDAARVNTFYIVNTVHDISYLYGFTEAAYNFQGNNFGRGGAGNDRVQVSVQDPSGTNN
;
A
#
# COMPACT_ATOMS: atom_id res chain seq x y z
N MET A 1 10.55 -56.19 -17.90
CA MET A 1 9.29 -55.48 -18.20
C MET A 1 9.46 -54.75 -19.52
N GLN A 2 8.68 -55.09 -20.55
CA GLN A 2 8.66 -54.34 -21.80
C GLN A 2 7.58 -53.27 -21.69
N PHE A 3 7.96 -51.99 -21.73
CA PHE A 3 7.00 -50.89 -21.75
C PHE A 3 6.41 -50.77 -23.16
N SER A 4 5.10 -50.56 -23.25
CA SER A 4 4.43 -50.42 -24.55
C SER A 4 4.87 -49.14 -25.25
N ALA A 5 4.91 -49.16 -26.58
CA ALA A 5 5.25 -48.00 -27.40
C ALA A 5 4.35 -46.78 -27.11
N SER A 6 3.11 -47.03 -26.64
CA SER A 6 2.17 -45.99 -26.22
C SER A 6 2.63 -45.29 -24.94
N PHE A 7 3.19 -46.02 -23.97
CA PHE A 7 3.71 -45.44 -22.73
C PHE A 7 4.89 -44.49 -23.00
N ILE A 8 5.80 -44.90 -23.88
CA ILE A 8 6.96 -44.08 -24.26
C ILE A 8 6.53 -42.79 -24.98
N ARG A 9 5.50 -42.85 -25.84
CA ARG A 9 4.95 -41.68 -26.53
C ARG A 9 4.29 -40.69 -25.57
N SER A 10 3.56 -41.18 -24.56
CA SER A 10 2.93 -40.31 -23.56
C SER A 10 3.96 -39.60 -22.67
N VAL A 11 5.04 -40.28 -22.30
CA VAL A 11 6.15 -39.67 -21.54
C VAL A 11 6.87 -38.62 -22.39
N TYR A 12 7.11 -38.88 -23.67
CA TYR A 12 7.73 -37.90 -24.57
C TYR A 12 6.87 -36.65 -24.78
N ALA A 13 5.55 -36.81 -24.89
CA ALA A 13 4.61 -35.68 -24.99
C ALA A 13 4.59 -34.83 -23.71
N ALA A 14 4.62 -35.47 -22.53
CA ALA A 14 4.68 -34.78 -21.25
C ALA A 14 5.99 -34.01 -21.04
N VAL A 15 7.13 -34.56 -21.49
CA VAL A 15 8.44 -33.90 -21.42
C VAL A 15 8.54 -32.71 -22.39
N MET A 16 7.97 -32.82 -23.60
CA MET A 16 7.96 -31.73 -24.57
C MET A 16 7.03 -30.57 -24.19
N LEU A 17 5.92 -30.84 -23.50
CA LEU A 17 5.00 -29.81 -23.01
C LEU A 17 5.53 -29.08 -21.76
N ALA A 18 6.45 -29.68 -21.01
CA ALA A 18 7.07 -29.08 -19.83
C ALA A 18 8.24 -28.13 -20.17
N SER A 19 8.74 -28.11 -21.41
CA SER A 19 9.95 -27.36 -21.80
C SER A 19 9.73 -25.95 -22.33
N VAL A 20 8.52 -25.41 -22.30
CA VAL A 20 8.24 -24.03 -22.74
C VAL A 20 8.01 -23.13 -21.53
N ALA A 21 9.11 -22.78 -20.85
CA ALA A 21 9.14 -21.62 -19.97
C ALA A 21 9.37 -20.38 -20.86
N SER A 22 8.29 -19.72 -21.28
CA SER A 22 8.38 -18.39 -21.88
C SER A 22 8.75 -17.39 -20.78
N ALA A 23 10.05 -17.14 -20.62
CA ALA A 23 10.53 -16.02 -19.84
C ALA A 23 10.14 -14.73 -20.57
N VAL A 24 9.18 -13.99 -20.02
CA VAL A 24 8.91 -12.62 -20.44
C VAL A 24 10.16 -11.80 -20.08
N PRO A 25 10.81 -11.11 -21.03
CA PRO A 25 11.95 -10.26 -20.71
C PRO A 25 11.43 -9.05 -19.92
N PHE A 26 11.63 -9.06 -18.60
CA PHE A 26 11.41 -7.88 -17.79
C PHE A 26 12.58 -6.93 -18.02
N SER A 27 12.36 -5.89 -18.84
CA SER A 27 13.31 -4.80 -19.00
C SER A 27 13.39 -4.02 -17.69
N GLY A 28 14.42 -4.30 -16.90
CA GLY A 28 14.74 -3.58 -15.68
C GLY A 28 15.07 -2.11 -15.96
N SER A 29 14.03 -1.28 -15.90
CA SER A 29 14.11 0.08 -15.38
C SER A 29 12.84 0.26 -14.57
N LEU A 30 12.92 0.14 -13.25
CA LEU A 30 11.87 0.65 -12.38
C LEU A 30 11.89 2.17 -12.53
N LYS A 31 11.18 2.68 -13.54
CA LYS A 31 10.57 4.00 -13.41
C LYS A 31 9.73 3.93 -12.14
N HIS A 32 9.83 4.94 -11.29
CA HIS A 32 8.83 5.16 -10.25
C HIS A 32 7.50 5.40 -10.98
N THR A 33 6.79 4.34 -11.33
CA THR A 33 5.53 4.42 -12.06
C THR A 33 4.46 4.84 -11.06
N THR A 34 3.72 5.90 -11.36
CA THR A 34 2.56 6.32 -10.58
C THR A 34 1.34 5.42 -10.78
N MET A 35 1.53 4.25 -11.40
CA MET A 35 0.52 3.25 -11.70
C MET A 35 0.63 2.08 -10.73
N GLN A 36 -0.50 1.70 -10.15
CA GLN A 36 -0.65 0.42 -9.47
C GLN A 36 -1.81 -0.35 -10.11
N VAL A 37 -1.53 -1.54 -10.64
CA VAL A 37 -2.56 -2.43 -11.17
C VAL A 37 -2.97 -3.39 -10.06
N ARG A 38 -4.26 -3.41 -9.70
CA ARG A 38 -4.81 -4.29 -8.67
C ARG A 38 -5.82 -5.25 -9.27
N ALA A 39 -5.63 -6.55 -9.07
CA ALA A 39 -6.66 -7.53 -9.37
C ALA A 39 -7.83 -7.37 -8.39
N VAL A 40 -9.05 -7.33 -8.91
CA VAL A 40 -10.32 -7.21 -8.19
C VAL A 40 -11.21 -8.34 -8.68
N GLY A 41 -11.37 -9.39 -7.86
CA GLY A 41 -12.08 -10.60 -8.27
C GLY A 41 -11.29 -11.47 -9.26
N ALA A 42 -11.98 -12.43 -9.90
CA ALA A 42 -11.35 -13.49 -10.68
C ALA A 42 -10.69 -13.02 -12.00
N ASP A 43 -11.21 -11.96 -12.64
CA ASP A 43 -10.81 -11.57 -14.00
C ASP A 43 -10.74 -10.05 -14.27
N LYS A 44 -10.82 -9.19 -13.23
CA LYS A 44 -10.83 -7.73 -13.40
C LYS A 44 -9.59 -7.10 -12.78
N THR A 45 -8.99 -6.14 -13.45
CA THR A 45 -7.90 -5.31 -12.91
C THR A 45 -8.31 -3.86 -12.91
N VAL A 46 -8.04 -3.17 -11.80
CA VAL A 46 -8.19 -1.72 -11.68
C VAL A 46 -6.81 -1.10 -11.75
N GLU A 47 -6.64 -0.16 -12.67
CA GLU A 47 -5.41 0.62 -12.79
C GLU A 47 -5.55 1.93 -12.01
N ASN A 48 -4.87 2.00 -10.87
CA ASN A 48 -4.80 3.22 -10.08
C ASN A 48 -3.83 4.19 -10.74
N PHE A 49 -4.27 5.41 -10.99
CA PHE A 49 -3.44 6.47 -11.54
C PHE A 49 -3.33 7.64 -10.56
N HIS A 50 -2.10 8.00 -10.23
CA HIS A 50 -1.78 9.22 -9.51
C HIS A 50 -1.03 10.18 -10.45
N PRO A 51 -1.51 11.43 -10.64
CA PRO A 51 -0.79 12.41 -11.43
C PRO A 51 0.61 12.65 -10.89
N GLU A 52 1.55 12.89 -11.80
CA GLU A 52 2.91 13.28 -11.42
C GLU A 52 2.86 14.56 -10.57
N SER A 53 3.65 14.57 -9.49
CA SER A 53 3.69 15.68 -8.55
C SER A 53 4.96 16.49 -8.72
N SER A 54 4.82 17.80 -8.72
CA SER A 54 5.92 18.76 -8.66
C SER A 54 6.09 19.28 -7.23
N PHE A 55 7.33 19.60 -6.83
CA PHE A 55 7.63 20.20 -5.54
C PHE A 55 8.77 21.23 -5.65
N GLU A 56 8.58 22.38 -5.04
CA GLU A 56 9.50 23.51 -5.06
C GLU A 56 9.64 24.13 -3.66
N THR A 57 10.82 24.65 -3.35
CA THR A 57 11.09 25.39 -2.11
C THR A 57 11.67 26.77 -2.41
N PHE A 58 11.39 27.73 -1.53
CA PHE A 58 11.74 29.14 -1.70
C PHE A 58 12.67 29.67 -0.58
N GLY A 59 13.33 28.76 0.12
CA GLY A 59 14.16 29.09 1.27
C GLY A 59 13.36 29.53 2.51
N VAL A 60 14.08 29.88 3.58
CA VAL A 60 13.47 30.25 4.87
C VAL A 60 12.78 31.61 4.84
N ASP A 61 13.28 32.53 4.03
CA ASP A 61 12.72 33.87 3.85
C ASP A 61 11.42 33.84 3.05
N GLY A 62 11.27 32.84 2.17
CA GLY A 62 10.10 32.65 1.33
C GLY A 62 9.91 33.76 0.28
N ILE A 63 8.84 33.62 -0.50
CA ILE A 63 8.42 34.61 -1.50
C ILE A 63 7.03 35.16 -1.21
N ASP A 64 6.76 36.36 -1.74
CA ASP A 64 5.44 36.95 -1.64
C ASP A 64 4.41 36.19 -2.49
N HIS A 65 3.18 36.13 -2.01
CA HIS A 65 2.03 35.64 -2.76
C HIS A 65 1.27 36.84 -3.35
N PRO A 66 0.39 36.64 -4.36
CA PRO A 66 -0.30 37.76 -5.04
C PRO A 66 -1.13 38.67 -4.11
N LEU A 67 -1.48 38.19 -2.92
CA LEU A 67 -2.27 38.91 -1.94
C LEU A 67 -1.45 39.47 -0.77
N SER A 68 -0.11 39.44 -0.84
CA SER A 68 0.75 39.92 0.26
C SER A 68 0.59 41.41 0.58
N ALA A 69 0.02 42.20 -0.33
CA ALA A 69 -0.30 43.60 -0.10
C ALA A 69 -1.65 43.84 0.63
N ARG A 70 -2.43 42.79 0.90
CA ARG A 70 -3.69 42.92 1.67
C ARG A 70 -3.39 43.24 3.14
N ALA A 71 -4.29 44.00 3.76
CA ALA A 71 -4.17 44.36 5.18
C ALA A 71 -4.34 43.16 6.12
N GLU A 72 -5.20 42.21 5.74
CA GLU A 72 -5.50 41.01 6.53
C GLU A 72 -5.07 39.76 5.77
N PHE A 73 -4.38 38.86 6.47
CA PHE A 73 -3.96 37.57 5.92
C PHE A 73 -5.04 36.51 6.13
N SER A 74 -5.40 35.84 5.05
CA SER A 74 -6.25 34.64 5.06
C SER A 74 -5.47 33.51 4.41
N LEU A 75 -5.20 32.43 5.16
CA LEU A 75 -4.46 31.27 4.68
C LEU A 75 -5.08 30.68 3.41
N GLY A 76 -6.41 30.56 3.38
CA GLY A 76 -7.13 30.01 2.24
C GLY A 76 -7.02 30.88 1.00
N ASP A 77 -7.31 32.18 1.13
CA ASP A 77 -7.23 33.12 0.00
C ASP A 77 -5.80 33.25 -0.53
N ALA A 78 -4.83 33.38 0.38
CA ALA A 78 -3.41 33.50 0.03
C ALA A 78 -2.95 32.28 -0.74
N ALA A 79 -3.23 31.08 -0.24
CA ALA A 79 -2.82 29.83 -0.87
C ALA A 79 -3.50 29.64 -2.24
N VAL A 80 -4.82 29.83 -2.33
CA VAL A 80 -5.55 29.71 -3.59
C VAL A 80 -5.02 30.70 -4.64
N SER A 81 -4.79 31.96 -4.24
CA SER A 81 -4.23 32.97 -5.15
C SER A 81 -2.82 32.62 -5.63
N PHE A 82 -1.99 32.05 -4.75
CA PHE A 82 -0.64 31.62 -5.09
C PHE A 82 -0.67 30.47 -6.10
N VAL A 83 -1.47 29.43 -5.84
CA VAL A 83 -1.63 28.27 -6.75
C VAL A 83 -2.13 28.73 -8.12
N GLN A 84 -3.14 29.60 -8.16
CA GLN A 84 -3.69 30.13 -9.42
C GLN A 84 -2.65 30.88 -10.25
N SER A 85 -1.87 31.75 -9.60
CA SER A 85 -0.78 32.48 -10.24
C SER A 85 0.34 31.57 -10.71
N LYS A 86 0.80 30.66 -9.84
CA LYS A 86 1.95 29.77 -10.10
C LYS A 86 1.67 28.77 -11.22
N LEU A 87 0.44 28.27 -11.30
CA LEU A 87 0.03 27.29 -12.32
C LEU A 87 -0.67 27.94 -13.53
N ASN A 88 -0.89 29.26 -13.52
CA ASN A 88 -1.60 29.99 -14.55
C ASN A 88 -2.99 29.37 -14.87
N ILE A 89 -3.79 29.14 -13.82
CA ILE A 89 -5.14 28.55 -13.91
C ILE A 89 -6.22 29.55 -13.50
N THR A 90 -7.47 29.28 -13.88
CA THR A 90 -8.62 30.12 -13.59
C THR A 90 -8.99 30.09 -12.10
N SER A 91 -9.72 31.13 -11.64
CA SER A 91 -10.04 31.31 -10.23
C SER A 91 -10.96 30.22 -9.66
N ASP A 92 -11.74 29.58 -10.51
CA ASP A 92 -12.67 28.51 -10.18
C ASP A 92 -12.04 27.12 -10.25
N ALA A 93 -10.82 26.96 -10.79
CA ALA A 93 -10.17 25.66 -10.91
C ALA A 93 -9.47 25.18 -9.62
N ALA A 94 -9.25 26.06 -8.64
CA ALA A 94 -8.59 25.74 -7.38
C ALA A 94 -9.46 26.13 -6.19
N LYS A 95 -9.62 25.22 -5.23
CA LYS A 95 -10.42 25.45 -4.02
C LYS A 95 -9.66 25.03 -2.77
N TYR A 96 -9.66 25.91 -1.78
CA TYR A 96 -9.13 25.61 -0.45
C TYR A 96 -9.95 24.47 0.19
N ARG A 97 -9.25 23.42 0.63
CA ARG A 97 -9.85 22.27 1.31
C ARG A 97 -9.75 22.42 2.83
N THR A 98 -8.53 22.56 3.32
CA THR A 98 -8.23 22.65 4.74
C THR A 98 -6.83 23.22 4.95
N GLY A 99 -6.49 23.50 6.19
CA GLY A 99 -5.17 23.99 6.53
C GLY A 99 -4.91 23.90 8.02
N TYR A 100 -3.66 24.18 8.36
CA TYR A 100 -3.15 24.19 9.71
C TYR A 100 -2.30 25.45 9.90
N SER A 101 -2.35 26.04 11.08
CA SER A 101 -1.56 27.22 11.44
C SER A 101 -1.09 27.11 12.87
N ASN A 102 0.17 27.45 13.10
CA ASN A 102 0.73 27.72 14.43
C ASN A 102 1.68 28.92 14.37
N ASP A 103 2.41 29.18 15.45
CA ASP A 103 3.28 30.36 15.58
C ASP A 103 4.54 30.33 14.68
N VAL A 104 4.81 29.20 14.01
CA VAL A 104 6.03 28.97 13.22
C VAL A 104 5.72 28.79 11.73
N VAL A 105 4.70 27.98 11.43
CA VAL A 105 4.39 27.54 10.07
C VAL A 105 2.88 27.45 9.85
N GLN A 106 2.49 27.64 8.60
CA GLN A 106 1.13 27.43 8.14
C GLN A 106 1.15 26.54 6.91
N HIS A 107 0.16 25.65 6.80
CA HIS A 107 0.02 24.73 5.67
C HIS A 107 -1.39 24.82 5.14
N ALA A 108 -1.53 25.08 3.85
CA ALA A 108 -2.80 25.03 3.13
C ALA A 108 -2.81 23.83 2.20
N TYR A 109 -3.94 23.13 2.16
CA TYR A 109 -4.22 22.04 1.24
C TYR A 109 -5.36 22.46 0.32
N ILE A 110 -5.16 22.29 -0.98
CA ILE A 110 -6.00 22.79 -2.05
C ILE A 110 -6.33 21.62 -2.97
N HIS A 111 -7.55 21.60 -3.48
CA HIS A 111 -7.99 20.66 -4.50
C HIS A 111 -8.19 21.38 -5.82
N GLN A 112 -7.83 20.72 -6.92
CA GLN A 112 -8.32 21.12 -8.22
C GLN A 112 -9.82 20.78 -8.29
N GLN A 113 -10.61 21.59 -9.00
CA GLN A 113 -12.02 21.30 -9.20
C GLN A 113 -12.45 21.60 -10.64
N ILE A 114 -13.48 20.89 -11.09
CA ILE A 114 -14.10 21.05 -12.40
C ILE A 114 -15.59 21.28 -12.16
N ASN A 115 -16.13 22.41 -12.63
CA ASN A 115 -17.53 22.79 -12.41
C ASN A 115 -17.96 22.71 -10.93
N GLY A 116 -17.06 23.06 -10.01
CA GLY A 116 -17.28 23.02 -8.55
C GLY A 116 -17.16 21.64 -7.90
N VAL A 117 -16.87 20.59 -8.66
CA VAL A 117 -16.63 19.21 -8.17
C VAL A 117 -15.12 18.98 -8.02
N PRO A 118 -14.62 18.57 -6.85
CA PRO A 118 -13.20 18.29 -6.65
C PRO A 118 -12.67 17.16 -7.54
N VAL A 119 -11.40 17.22 -7.90
CA VAL A 119 -10.66 16.13 -8.55
C VAL A 119 -9.81 15.43 -7.49
N ALA A 120 -10.18 14.19 -7.13
CA ALA A 120 -9.66 13.47 -5.97
C ALA A 120 -8.13 13.32 -5.97
N ASN A 121 -7.56 12.99 -7.13
CA ASN A 121 -6.13 12.75 -7.31
C ASN A 121 -5.34 13.97 -7.80
N ALA A 122 -5.95 15.17 -7.85
CA ALA A 122 -5.29 16.41 -8.26
C ALA A 122 -5.33 17.46 -7.14
N VAL A 123 -4.24 17.51 -6.37
CA VAL A 123 -4.13 18.29 -5.13
C VAL A 123 -2.92 19.22 -5.15
N ALA A 124 -2.92 20.21 -4.28
CA ALA A 124 -1.80 21.10 -4.06
C ALA A 124 -1.63 21.41 -2.57
N ASN A 125 -0.40 21.66 -2.16
CA ASN A 125 -0.06 22.09 -0.81
C ASN A 125 0.86 23.31 -0.86
N VAL A 126 0.57 24.29 -0.01
CA VAL A 126 1.39 25.51 0.12
C VAL A 126 1.77 25.68 1.58
N ALA A 127 3.06 25.84 1.86
CA ALA A 127 3.55 26.17 3.19
C ALA A 127 3.95 27.64 3.28
N PHE A 128 3.62 28.27 4.41
CA PHE A 128 3.96 29.65 4.71
C PHE A 128 4.78 29.74 5.99
N ASN A 129 5.70 30.69 6.06
CA ASN A 129 6.40 31.05 7.30
C ASN A 129 5.58 32.03 8.15
N LYS A 130 6.07 32.36 9.34
CA LYS A 130 5.47 33.35 10.26
C LYS A 130 5.29 34.77 9.68
N ALA A 131 5.99 35.10 8.59
CA ALA A 131 5.84 36.37 7.88
C ALA A 131 4.79 36.29 6.76
N ASN A 132 4.01 35.21 6.72
CA ASN A 132 3.00 34.92 5.70
C ASN A 132 3.58 34.81 4.28
N LYS A 133 4.87 34.50 4.15
CA LYS A 133 5.53 34.26 2.85
C LYS A 133 5.55 32.78 2.52
N VAL A 134 5.40 32.45 1.23
CA VAL A 134 5.39 31.08 0.74
C VAL A 134 6.81 30.51 0.78
N VAL A 135 7.00 29.38 1.47
CA VAL A 135 8.31 28.72 1.62
C VAL A 135 8.41 27.41 0.85
N SER A 136 7.28 26.75 0.57
CA SER A 136 7.23 25.60 -0.34
C SER A 136 5.87 25.43 -1.00
N PHE A 137 5.90 24.77 -2.15
CA PHE A 137 4.73 24.47 -2.96
C PHE A 137 4.87 23.09 -3.58
N GLY A 138 3.83 22.26 -3.42
CA GLY A 138 3.68 21.01 -4.13
C GLY A 138 2.35 20.97 -4.90
N SER A 139 2.35 20.32 -6.05
CA SER A 139 1.12 20.15 -6.84
C SER A 139 1.14 18.93 -7.74
N SER A 140 0.00 18.23 -7.78
CA SER A 140 -0.35 17.17 -8.72
C SER A 140 -1.52 17.58 -9.62
N PHE A 141 -1.73 18.89 -9.82
CA PHE A 141 -2.80 19.39 -10.68
C PHE A 141 -2.61 18.89 -12.11
N VAL A 142 -3.71 18.53 -12.76
CA VAL A 142 -3.71 18.01 -14.13
C VAL A 142 -4.19 19.07 -15.11
N ASN A 143 -3.79 18.93 -16.36
CA ASN A 143 -4.43 19.67 -17.45
C ASN A 143 -5.85 19.14 -17.62
N LEU A 144 -6.84 20.03 -17.48
CA LEU A 144 -8.23 19.64 -17.62
C LEU A 144 -8.57 19.38 -19.10
N PRO A 145 -9.23 18.26 -19.43
CA PRO A 145 -9.66 18.00 -20.78
C PRO A 145 -10.73 19.01 -21.22
N SER A 146 -10.83 19.25 -22.53
CA SER A 146 -11.89 20.10 -23.09
C SER A 146 -13.28 19.47 -23.01
N ASP A 147 -13.33 18.13 -23.00
CA ASP A 147 -14.56 17.36 -22.85
C ASP A 147 -14.59 16.75 -21.45
N VAL A 148 -15.62 17.11 -20.67
CA VAL A 148 -15.77 16.73 -19.27
C VAL A 148 -17.14 16.06 -19.11
N PRO A 149 -17.21 14.89 -18.43
CA PRO A 149 -18.48 14.24 -18.13
C PRO A 149 -19.45 15.14 -17.35
N SER A 150 -20.75 14.89 -17.52
CA SER A 150 -21.81 15.55 -16.74
C SER A 150 -21.57 15.41 -15.24
N THR A 151 -21.75 16.48 -14.46
CA THR A 151 -21.69 16.42 -12.99
C THR A 151 -22.94 15.82 -12.35
N THR A 152 -23.95 15.45 -13.17
CA THR A 152 -25.17 14.77 -12.71
C THR A 152 -25.02 13.26 -12.93
N PRO A 153 -24.88 12.44 -11.86
CA PRO A 153 -24.73 11.00 -11.98
C PRO A 153 -25.89 10.34 -12.74
N SER A 154 -25.58 9.33 -13.56
CA SER A 154 -26.60 8.48 -14.19
C SER A 154 -26.96 7.27 -13.34
N ILE A 155 -26.10 6.91 -12.38
CA ILE A 155 -26.39 5.89 -11.36
C ILE A 155 -26.44 6.51 -9.97
N SER A 156 -27.22 5.90 -9.09
CA SER A 156 -27.33 6.29 -7.68
C SER A 156 -26.12 5.83 -6.86
N ALA A 157 -25.89 6.47 -5.71
CA ALA A 157 -24.87 6.03 -4.77
C ALA A 157 -25.15 4.60 -4.24
N ALA A 158 -26.41 4.20 -4.10
CA ALA A 158 -26.78 2.86 -3.67
C ALA A 158 -26.40 1.79 -4.70
N GLU A 159 -26.59 2.08 -6.00
CA GLU A 159 -26.13 1.21 -7.08
C GLU A 159 -24.59 1.13 -7.11
N ALA A 160 -23.90 2.26 -6.93
CA ALA A 160 -22.44 2.28 -6.86
C ALA A 160 -21.90 1.45 -5.69
N ILE A 161 -22.51 1.56 -4.50
CA ILE A 161 -22.19 0.72 -3.34
C ILE A 161 -22.37 -0.77 -3.66
N SER A 162 -23.53 -1.13 -4.22
CA SER A 162 -23.80 -2.54 -4.57
C SER A 162 -22.80 -3.10 -5.57
N LYS A 163 -22.35 -2.29 -6.54
CA LYS A 163 -21.31 -2.68 -7.50
C LYS A 163 -19.96 -2.87 -6.81
N ALA A 164 -19.54 -1.90 -5.98
CA ALA A 164 -18.27 -1.97 -5.27
C ALA A 164 -18.19 -3.17 -4.32
N GLU A 165 -19.24 -3.45 -3.55
CA GLU A 165 -19.28 -4.65 -2.68
C GLU A 165 -19.16 -5.95 -3.49
N GLY A 166 -19.87 -6.02 -4.63
CA GLY A 166 -19.85 -7.20 -5.49
C GLY A 166 -18.49 -7.47 -6.14
N GLU A 167 -17.76 -6.42 -6.52
CA GLU A 167 -16.45 -6.56 -7.15
C GLU A 167 -15.32 -6.78 -6.12
N LEU A 168 -15.38 -6.10 -4.97
CA LEU A 168 -14.30 -6.09 -3.99
C LEU A 168 -14.41 -7.20 -2.94
N GLY A 169 -15.61 -7.74 -2.71
CA GLY A 169 -15.82 -8.80 -1.71
C GLY A 169 -15.85 -8.32 -0.25
N GLY A 170 -15.94 -7.01 0.00
CA GLY A 170 -16.15 -6.43 1.34
C GLY A 170 -17.51 -5.73 1.48
N LYS A 171 -17.70 -5.00 2.59
CA LYS A 171 -18.94 -4.25 2.89
C LYS A 171 -18.72 -2.76 3.00
N TYR A 172 -19.69 -1.98 2.53
CA TYR A 172 -19.70 -0.55 2.75
C TYR A 172 -19.72 -0.24 4.26
N ASP A 173 -18.78 0.58 4.70
CA ASP A 173 -18.50 0.81 6.12
C ASP A 173 -19.34 1.94 6.74
N GLY A 174 -20.21 2.58 5.94
CA GLY A 174 -21.03 3.71 6.38
C GLY A 174 -20.37 5.08 6.21
N HIS A 175 -19.12 5.16 5.71
CA HIS A 175 -18.46 6.44 5.47
C HIS A 175 -19.22 7.26 4.41
N PRO A 176 -19.54 8.56 4.67
CA PRO A 176 -20.33 9.36 3.75
C PRO A 176 -19.80 9.34 2.31
N THR A 177 -20.68 9.01 1.38
CA THR A 177 -20.35 9.02 -0.05
C THR A 177 -20.18 10.44 -0.58
N LYS A 178 -19.32 10.60 -1.58
CA LYS A 178 -19.05 11.88 -2.24
C LYS A 178 -19.08 11.72 -3.76
N LEU A 179 -19.23 12.85 -4.45
CA LEU A 179 -18.98 12.95 -5.87
C LEU A 179 -17.67 13.70 -6.10
N GLU A 180 -16.72 13.03 -6.73
CA GLU A 180 -15.43 13.61 -7.10
C GLU A 180 -15.05 13.13 -8.50
N PHE A 181 -14.35 13.98 -9.24
CA PHE A 181 -13.69 13.58 -10.47
C PHE A 181 -12.41 12.80 -10.15
N VAL A 182 -12.07 11.86 -11.01
CA VAL A 182 -10.78 11.17 -11.01
C VAL A 182 -10.12 11.41 -12.36
N ALA A 183 -8.89 11.96 -12.37
CA ALA A 183 -8.09 12.04 -13.57
C ALA A 183 -7.53 10.66 -13.93
N LYS A 184 -7.54 10.32 -15.21
CA LYS A 184 -7.03 9.05 -15.75
C LYS A 184 -5.73 9.29 -16.52
N GLN A 185 -4.98 8.22 -16.74
CA GLN A 185 -3.67 8.28 -17.40
C GLN A 185 -3.74 8.79 -18.85
N ASP A 186 -4.84 8.53 -19.55
CA ASP A 186 -5.08 9.01 -20.91
C ASP A 186 -5.40 10.52 -20.98
N GLY A 187 -5.44 11.21 -19.83
CA GLY A 187 -5.79 12.62 -19.71
C GLY A 187 -7.28 12.89 -19.61
N SER A 188 -8.12 11.86 -19.66
CA SER A 188 -9.56 11.99 -19.42
C SER A 188 -9.85 12.13 -17.92
N VAL A 189 -11.08 12.53 -17.59
CA VAL A 189 -11.60 12.48 -16.22
C VAL A 189 -12.87 11.65 -16.17
N ALA A 190 -13.15 11.00 -15.05
CA ALA A 190 -14.43 10.35 -14.75
C ALA A 190 -15.06 10.97 -13.51
N LEU A 191 -16.36 11.30 -13.56
CA LEU A 191 -17.11 11.58 -12.34
C LEU A 191 -17.32 10.27 -11.60
N THR A 192 -17.09 10.25 -10.29
CA THR A 192 -17.16 9.01 -9.50
C THR A 192 -17.97 9.19 -8.23
N HIS A 193 -18.70 8.15 -7.84
CA HIS A 193 -19.14 7.94 -6.47
C HIS A 193 -17.94 7.41 -5.67
N VAL A 194 -17.52 8.19 -4.69
CA VAL A 194 -16.45 7.83 -3.75
C VAL A 194 -17.08 7.22 -2.51
N LEU A 195 -16.70 5.99 -2.17
CA LEU A 195 -17.25 5.22 -1.06
C LEU A 195 -16.17 4.32 -0.45
N GLN A 196 -16.32 3.90 0.81
CA GLN A 196 -15.35 3.02 1.46
C GLN A 196 -15.94 1.61 1.64
N VAL A 197 -15.16 0.60 1.24
CA VAL A 197 -15.47 -0.82 1.40
C VAL A 197 -14.45 -1.43 2.34
N ARG A 198 -14.93 -2.15 3.34
CA ARG A 198 -14.12 -2.74 4.39
C ARG A 198 -14.50 -4.21 4.61
N ASP A 199 -13.49 -5.03 4.83
CA ASP A 199 -13.62 -6.39 5.34
C ASP A 199 -12.49 -6.64 6.34
N ASP A 200 -12.83 -6.64 7.63
CA ASP A 200 -11.86 -6.88 8.71
C ASP A 200 -11.29 -8.30 8.68
N SER A 201 -12.04 -9.29 8.18
CA SER A 201 -11.56 -10.68 8.09
C SER A 201 -10.48 -10.86 7.03
N GLN A 202 -10.46 -9.99 6.02
CA GLN A 202 -9.47 -9.96 4.96
C GLN A 202 -8.44 -8.82 5.16
N ALA A 203 -8.50 -8.12 6.30
CA ALA A 203 -7.82 -6.86 6.55
C ALA A 203 -7.82 -5.95 5.31
N MET A 204 -9.01 -5.74 4.75
CA MET A 204 -9.25 -4.92 3.59
C MET A 204 -9.97 -3.65 4.02
N TRP A 205 -9.45 -2.50 3.61
CA TRP A 205 -10.13 -1.22 3.74
C TRP A 205 -9.73 -0.36 2.56
N VAL A 206 -10.65 -0.18 1.62
CA VAL A 206 -10.39 0.53 0.38
C VAL A 206 -11.41 1.65 0.19
N GLU A 207 -10.94 2.81 -0.25
CA GLU A 207 -11.78 3.83 -0.86
C GLU A 207 -11.91 3.54 -2.34
N ALA A 208 -13.13 3.27 -2.77
CA ALA A 208 -13.50 2.91 -4.13
C ALA A 208 -14.08 4.11 -4.88
N PHE A 209 -13.59 4.29 -6.10
CA PHE A 209 -14.06 5.31 -7.03
C PHE A 209 -14.83 4.61 -8.15
N VAL A 210 -16.15 4.65 -8.07
CA VAL A 210 -17.06 4.01 -9.03
C VAL A 210 -17.58 5.06 -9.99
N ASP A 211 -17.34 4.90 -11.28
CA ASP A 211 -17.78 5.83 -12.32
C ASP A 211 -19.30 6.07 -12.22
N ALA A 212 -19.68 7.34 -12.12
CA ALA A 212 -21.04 7.79 -11.81
C ALA A 212 -22.02 7.64 -12.98
N HIS A 213 -21.55 7.19 -14.15
CA HIS A 213 -22.38 6.94 -15.33
C HIS A 213 -22.42 5.48 -15.74
N THR A 214 -21.27 4.82 -15.75
CA THR A 214 -21.13 3.40 -16.16
C THR A 214 -21.25 2.45 -14.96
N GLY A 215 -20.85 2.92 -13.78
CA GLY A 215 -20.69 2.11 -12.57
C GLY A 215 -19.45 1.23 -12.58
N ASP A 216 -18.48 1.49 -13.47
CA ASP A 216 -17.21 0.79 -13.47
C ASP A 216 -16.33 1.28 -12.32
N LEU A 217 -15.63 0.35 -11.66
CA LEU A 217 -14.60 0.69 -10.69
C LEU A 217 -13.36 1.23 -11.43
N VAL A 218 -13.04 2.51 -11.25
CA VAL A 218 -11.99 3.21 -12.02
C VAL A 218 -10.73 3.53 -11.22
N GLN A 219 -10.82 3.56 -9.89
CA GLN A 219 -9.67 3.75 -9.01
C GLN A 219 -9.97 3.16 -7.62
N LEU A 220 -8.92 2.75 -6.92
CA LEU A 220 -8.94 2.33 -5.52
C LEU A 220 -7.86 3.07 -4.72
N THR A 221 -8.14 3.46 -3.49
CA THR A 221 -7.11 3.83 -2.50
C THR A 221 -7.17 2.83 -1.35
N ASP A 222 -6.08 2.14 -1.07
CA ASP A 222 -6.02 1.18 0.03
C ASP A 222 -5.57 1.90 1.32
N PHE A 223 -6.39 1.83 2.36
CA PHE A 223 -6.12 2.43 3.67
C PHE A 223 -5.49 1.45 4.66
N VAL A 224 -5.37 0.18 4.27
CA VAL A 224 -4.70 -0.81 5.11
C VAL A 224 -3.20 -0.55 5.04
N SER A 225 -2.60 -0.38 6.21
CA SER A 225 -1.15 -0.38 6.34
C SER A 225 -0.61 -1.74 5.91
N HIS A 226 0.06 -1.79 4.76
CA HIS A 226 0.68 -3.01 4.28
C HIS A 226 1.98 -3.30 4.99
N ALA A 227 2.16 -4.52 5.49
CA ALA A 227 3.45 -4.95 5.99
C ALA A 227 4.36 -5.32 4.81
N SER A 228 5.57 -4.78 4.81
CA SER A 228 6.55 -5.03 3.75
C SER A 228 7.82 -5.64 4.32
N TYR A 229 8.35 -6.69 3.68
CA TYR A 229 9.53 -7.41 4.16
C TYR A 229 10.54 -7.58 3.03
N ARG A 230 11.78 -7.14 3.24
CA ARG A 230 12.89 -7.47 2.33
C ARG A 230 13.53 -8.79 2.76
N VAL A 231 13.19 -9.87 2.06
CA VAL A 231 13.49 -11.25 2.46
C VAL A 231 13.90 -12.11 1.27
N VAL A 232 14.47 -13.28 1.55
CA VAL A 232 14.65 -14.33 0.55
C VAL A 232 13.32 -15.09 0.46
N PRO A 233 12.61 -15.09 -0.68
CA PRO A 233 11.32 -15.79 -0.80
C PRO A 233 11.44 -17.26 -0.41
N ILE A 234 10.38 -17.85 0.17
CA ILE A 234 10.41 -19.23 0.67
C ILE A 234 10.70 -20.29 -0.42
N VAL A 235 10.52 -19.94 -1.70
CA VAL A 235 10.86 -20.79 -2.86
C VAL A 235 12.35 -20.75 -3.23
N GLN A 236 13.13 -19.90 -2.57
CA GLN A 236 14.58 -19.79 -2.74
C GLN A 236 15.29 -20.44 -1.54
N GLN A 237 16.36 -21.16 -1.83
CA GLN A 237 17.16 -21.92 -0.87
C GLN A 237 18.14 -21.05 -0.08
N ASN A 238 18.70 -19.98 -0.67
CA ASN A 238 19.71 -19.17 -0.01
C ASN A 238 19.79 -17.71 -0.50
N ILE A 239 20.55 -16.89 0.24
CA ILE A 239 20.71 -15.44 -0.01
C ILE A 239 21.29 -15.10 -1.39
N LEU A 240 22.02 -16.01 -2.04
CA LEU A 240 22.61 -15.77 -3.37
C LEU A 240 21.55 -15.76 -4.48
N GLN A 241 20.37 -16.32 -4.20
CA GLN A 241 19.23 -16.28 -5.12
C GLN A 241 18.44 -14.96 -5.02
N GLY A 242 18.88 -14.05 -4.15
CA GLY A 242 18.43 -12.67 -4.12
C GLY A 242 17.29 -12.42 -3.14
N PHE A 243 17.32 -11.22 -2.56
CA PHE A 243 16.24 -10.69 -1.74
C PHE A 243 15.17 -10.04 -2.62
N GLN A 244 13.92 -10.16 -2.19
CA GLN A 244 12.77 -9.46 -2.75
C GLN A 244 12.03 -8.72 -1.64
N THR A 245 11.42 -7.59 -2.00
CA THR A 245 10.48 -6.91 -1.11
C THR A 245 9.09 -7.49 -1.35
N LEU A 246 8.58 -8.23 -0.37
CA LEU A 246 7.23 -8.79 -0.39
C LEU A 246 6.29 -7.87 0.36
N VAL A 247 5.11 -7.61 -0.20
CA VAL A 247 4.06 -6.77 0.38
C VAL A 247 2.89 -7.68 0.76
N ASN A 248 2.48 -7.65 2.02
CA ASN A 248 1.43 -8.50 2.62
C ASN A 248 1.56 -10.00 2.30
N PRO A 249 2.69 -10.65 2.64
CA PRO A 249 2.86 -12.08 2.38
C PRO A 249 1.98 -13.00 3.25
N GLN A 250 1.29 -12.47 4.26
CA GLN A 250 0.50 -13.23 5.23
C GLN A 250 -0.78 -13.82 4.63
N ASN A 251 -1.15 -15.02 5.07
CA ASN A 251 -2.42 -15.63 4.74
C ASN A 251 -3.44 -15.38 5.86
N PHE A 252 -4.44 -14.54 5.62
CA PHE A 252 -5.45 -14.19 6.63
C PHE A 252 -6.35 -15.35 7.09
N ALA A 253 -6.47 -16.43 6.31
CA ALA A 253 -7.20 -17.61 6.78
C ALA A 253 -6.46 -18.32 7.92
N ALA A 254 -5.12 -18.33 7.88
CA ALA A 254 -4.26 -18.93 8.89
C ALA A 254 -3.83 -17.95 9.99
N SER A 255 -3.64 -16.68 9.62
CA SER A 255 -3.26 -15.57 10.50
C SER A 255 -4.32 -14.47 10.44
N PRO A 256 -5.49 -14.61 11.11
CA PRO A 256 -6.63 -13.70 10.98
C PRO A 256 -6.36 -12.24 11.33
N CYS A 257 -5.35 -11.99 12.18
CA CYS A 257 -4.94 -10.64 12.57
C CYS A 257 -3.58 -10.23 11.97
N GLY A 258 -3.13 -10.96 10.95
CA GLY A 258 -1.80 -10.82 10.37
C GLY A 258 -0.68 -11.29 11.29
N TRP A 259 0.55 -11.06 10.87
CA TRP A 259 1.72 -11.58 11.60
C TRP A 259 2.14 -10.73 12.80
N HIS A 260 1.71 -9.46 12.89
CA HIS A 260 2.13 -8.52 13.94
C HIS A 260 1.06 -8.27 15.02
N SER A 261 0.05 -9.15 15.13
CA SER A 261 -1.02 -9.01 16.13
C SER A 261 -1.54 -10.38 16.60
N ASP A 262 -1.97 -10.45 17.85
CA ASP A 262 -2.74 -11.58 18.43
C ASP A 262 -4.25 -11.27 18.52
N CYS A 263 -4.71 -10.28 17.73
CA CYS A 263 -6.05 -9.67 17.77
C CYS A 263 -6.37 -8.85 19.03
N THR A 264 -5.45 -8.73 19.98
CA THR A 264 -5.59 -7.93 21.20
C THR A 264 -4.51 -6.86 21.28
N ASN A 265 -3.26 -7.27 21.03
CA ASN A 265 -2.06 -6.47 21.09
C ASN A 265 -1.43 -6.40 19.70
N ASN A 266 -1.16 -5.18 19.24
CA ASN A 266 -0.42 -4.94 18.01
C ASN A 266 1.05 -4.67 18.32
N THR A 267 1.92 -5.16 17.46
CA THR A 267 3.37 -5.01 17.57
C THR A 267 3.90 -4.26 16.35
N THR A 268 5.08 -3.66 16.50
CA THR A 268 5.78 -2.97 15.40
C THR A 268 7.22 -3.46 15.27
N ASP A 269 7.46 -4.68 15.72
CA ASP A 269 8.73 -5.38 15.69
C ASP A 269 8.54 -6.82 15.22
N THR A 270 9.62 -7.61 15.14
CA THR A 270 9.58 -9.03 14.74
C THR A 270 8.99 -9.95 15.82
N SER A 271 7.82 -9.60 16.34
CA SER A 271 7.02 -10.40 17.26
C SER A 271 5.55 -10.42 16.82
N GLY A 272 4.83 -11.45 17.23
CA GLY A 272 3.47 -11.69 16.78
C GLY A 272 2.81 -12.89 17.44
N ASN A 273 1.67 -13.31 16.90
CA ASN A 273 0.91 -14.46 17.41
C ASN A 273 1.62 -15.78 17.15
N ASN A 274 2.19 -15.98 15.96
CA ASN A 274 2.74 -17.27 15.53
C ASN A 274 4.20 -17.43 15.98
N VAL A 275 4.96 -16.34 15.99
CA VAL A 275 6.39 -16.34 16.24
C VAL A 275 6.90 -15.04 16.86
N VAL A 276 7.96 -15.14 17.64
CA VAL A 276 8.86 -14.03 17.98
C VAL A 276 10.28 -14.40 17.60
N THR A 277 10.96 -13.53 16.86
CA THR A 277 12.36 -13.71 16.49
C THR A 277 13.23 -12.67 17.17
N PHE A 278 14.33 -13.11 17.77
CA PHE A 278 15.21 -12.25 18.55
C PHE A 278 16.67 -12.66 18.42
N VAL A 279 17.58 -11.76 18.78
CA VAL A 279 18.99 -12.07 19.08
C VAL A 279 19.20 -11.73 20.54
N GLY A 280 19.62 -12.71 21.36
CA GLY A 280 19.65 -12.57 22.81
C GLY A 280 18.24 -12.39 23.39
N SER A 281 17.84 -11.14 23.65
CA SER A 281 16.49 -10.78 24.09
C SER A 281 15.85 -9.68 23.24
N SER A 282 16.54 -9.22 22.18
CA SER A 282 16.11 -8.07 21.39
C SER A 282 15.41 -8.49 20.10
N THR A 283 14.27 -7.88 19.82
CA THR A 283 13.54 -7.94 18.54
C THR A 283 14.02 -6.85 17.58
N THR A 284 13.60 -6.93 16.30
CA THR A 284 13.89 -5.89 15.29
C THR A 284 12.65 -5.02 15.12
N PRO A 285 12.69 -3.71 15.40
CA PRO A 285 11.57 -2.82 15.10
C PRO A 285 11.38 -2.67 13.58
N GLN A 286 10.26 -2.09 13.16
CA GLN A 286 10.09 -1.62 11.79
C GLN A 286 11.19 -0.60 11.41
N SER A 287 11.72 -0.69 10.19
CA SER A 287 12.67 0.28 9.64
C SER A 287 12.00 1.62 9.32
N SER A 288 10.71 1.58 8.97
CA SER A 288 9.87 2.77 8.83
C SER A 288 8.41 2.42 9.05
N ALA A 289 7.64 3.38 9.56
CA ALA A 289 6.20 3.19 9.67
C ALA A 289 5.52 3.24 8.29
N PRO A 290 4.41 2.53 8.10
CA PRO A 290 3.90 1.47 8.98
C PRO A 290 4.41 0.08 8.54
N LEU A 291 4.83 -0.75 9.50
CA LEU A 291 5.27 -2.15 9.34
C LEU A 291 6.19 -2.42 8.13
N ASN A 292 7.09 -1.49 7.80
CA ASN A 292 8.12 -1.74 6.81
C ASN A 292 9.35 -2.33 7.51
N PHE A 293 9.75 -3.52 7.08
CA PHE A 293 10.93 -4.24 7.54
C PHE A 293 11.90 -4.42 6.37
N ILE A 294 12.48 -3.29 5.94
CA ILE A 294 13.37 -3.23 4.78
C ILE A 294 14.81 -3.06 5.28
N TYR A 295 15.46 -4.19 5.57
CA TYR A 295 16.85 -4.22 6.00
C TYR A 295 17.74 -4.80 4.91
N PHE A 296 18.82 -4.07 4.60
CA PHE A 296 19.81 -4.47 3.62
C PHE A 296 20.94 -5.25 4.30
N GLN A 297 21.14 -6.45 3.78
CA GLN A 297 22.24 -7.32 4.20
C GLN A 297 23.46 -7.02 3.31
N ASP A 298 24.60 -6.78 3.93
CA ASP A 298 25.91 -6.66 3.29
C ASP A 298 26.66 -8.01 3.42
N PRO A 299 26.84 -8.75 2.31
CA PRO A 299 27.52 -10.05 2.32
C PRO A 299 29.04 -9.96 2.44
N THR A 300 29.62 -8.76 2.41
CA THR A 300 31.08 -8.57 2.50
C THR A 300 31.59 -8.43 3.93
N VAL A 301 30.69 -8.29 4.90
CA VAL A 301 31.00 -8.20 6.32
C VAL A 301 30.46 -9.40 7.08
N ASN A 302 31.05 -9.70 8.24
CA ASN A 302 30.56 -10.79 9.09
C ASN A 302 29.07 -10.61 9.43
N PRO A 303 28.24 -11.67 9.44
CA PRO A 303 26.80 -11.57 9.65
C PRO A 303 26.37 -10.94 10.99
N ASP A 304 27.22 -11.01 12.00
CA ASP A 304 27.01 -10.49 13.36
C ASP A 304 27.73 -9.15 13.62
N ALA A 305 28.52 -8.65 12.66
CA ALA A 305 29.31 -7.43 12.82
C ALA A 305 28.52 -6.15 12.51
N LEU A 306 27.44 -6.24 11.75
CA LEU A 306 26.63 -5.09 11.32
C LEU A 306 25.19 -5.24 11.77
N GLN A 307 24.64 -4.21 12.43
CA GLN A 307 23.26 -4.23 12.92
C GLN A 307 22.24 -4.51 11.80
N SER A 308 22.44 -3.97 10.60
CA SER A 308 21.53 -4.23 9.48
C SER A 308 21.55 -5.69 9.00
N ASN A 309 22.67 -6.41 9.17
CA ASN A 309 22.74 -7.85 8.88
C ASN A 309 21.96 -8.66 9.92
N ILE A 310 22.07 -8.29 11.19
CA ILE A 310 21.33 -8.90 12.30
C ILE A 310 19.83 -8.66 12.13
N ASP A 311 19.44 -7.43 11.78
CA ASP A 311 18.05 -7.04 11.49
C ASP A 311 17.49 -7.80 10.30
N ALA A 312 18.23 -7.85 9.18
CA ALA A 312 17.84 -8.61 8.00
C ALA A 312 17.68 -10.11 8.30
N ALA A 313 18.57 -10.69 9.11
CA ALA A 313 18.47 -12.10 9.51
C ALA A 313 17.22 -12.37 10.35
N ARG A 314 16.92 -11.51 11.34
CA ARG A 314 15.70 -11.61 12.17
C ARG A 314 14.44 -11.46 11.34
N VAL A 315 14.37 -10.44 10.48
CA VAL A 315 13.22 -10.20 9.58
C VAL A 315 13.01 -11.37 8.62
N ASN A 316 14.08 -11.91 8.01
CA ASN A 316 13.98 -13.07 7.14
C ASN A 316 13.48 -14.30 7.89
N THR A 317 13.93 -14.52 9.12
CA THR A 317 13.49 -15.64 9.96
C THR A 317 12.03 -15.49 10.35
N PHE A 318 11.61 -14.28 10.73
CA PHE A 318 10.23 -13.97 11.06
C PHE A 318 9.28 -14.25 9.88
N TYR A 319 9.68 -13.84 8.68
CA TYR A 319 8.96 -14.14 7.45
C TYR A 319 8.85 -15.65 7.19
N ILE A 320 9.96 -16.40 7.28
CA ILE A 320 9.95 -17.83 6.99
C ILE A 320 9.07 -18.59 7.98
N VAL A 321 9.20 -18.34 9.28
CA VAL A 321 8.44 -19.10 10.28
C VAL A 321 6.94 -18.81 10.21
N ASN A 322 6.56 -17.55 9.99
CA ASN A 322 5.16 -17.23 9.74
C ASN A 322 4.62 -17.86 8.44
N THR A 323 5.42 -17.87 7.37
CA THR A 323 5.01 -18.51 6.10
C THR A 323 4.83 -20.02 6.29
N VAL A 324 5.72 -20.68 7.03
CA VAL A 324 5.60 -22.11 7.37
C VAL A 324 4.38 -22.37 8.25
N HIS A 325 4.09 -21.51 9.23
CA HIS A 325 2.87 -21.57 10.01
C HIS A 325 1.64 -21.52 9.09
N ASP A 326 1.55 -20.50 8.24
CA ASP A 326 0.41 -20.27 7.36
C ASP A 326 0.19 -21.43 6.38
N ILE A 327 1.27 -21.96 5.79
CA ILE A 327 1.19 -23.15 4.92
C ILE A 327 0.70 -24.35 5.73
N SER A 328 1.30 -24.63 6.89
CA SER A 328 0.97 -25.81 7.70
C SER A 328 -0.49 -25.78 8.18
N TYR A 329 -1.01 -24.59 8.50
CA TYR A 329 -2.41 -24.38 8.87
C TYR A 329 -3.37 -24.85 7.76
N LEU A 330 -3.08 -24.50 6.51
CA LEU A 330 -3.88 -24.94 5.35
C LEU A 330 -3.87 -26.47 5.18
N TYR A 331 -2.83 -27.14 5.67
CA TYR A 331 -2.71 -28.61 5.66
C TYR A 331 -3.21 -29.28 6.95
N GLY A 332 -3.93 -28.54 7.81
CA GLY A 332 -4.63 -29.10 8.97
C GLY A 332 -3.86 -29.03 10.28
N PHE A 333 -2.70 -28.37 10.32
CA PHE A 333 -2.04 -28.01 11.58
C PHE A 333 -2.65 -26.74 12.16
N THR A 334 -3.86 -26.90 12.72
CA THR A 334 -4.68 -25.82 13.30
C THR A 334 -4.60 -25.81 14.84
N GLU A 335 -5.32 -24.89 15.47
CA GLU A 335 -5.36 -24.74 16.93
C GLU A 335 -5.78 -26.03 17.64
N ALA A 336 -6.87 -26.66 17.17
CA ALA A 336 -7.33 -27.93 17.72
C ALA A 336 -6.35 -29.09 17.49
N ALA A 337 -5.46 -28.97 16.50
CA ALA A 337 -4.38 -29.89 16.21
C ALA A 337 -3.05 -29.48 16.86
N TYR A 338 -3.08 -28.53 17.82
CA TYR A 338 -1.94 -28.05 18.59
C TYR A 338 -0.84 -27.40 17.73
N ASN A 339 -1.25 -26.52 16.82
CA ASN A 339 -0.31 -25.58 16.19
C ASN A 339 0.25 -24.57 17.20
N PHE A 340 1.31 -23.86 16.80
CA PHE A 340 2.01 -22.92 17.66
C PHE A 340 1.46 -21.50 17.49
N GLN A 341 0.75 -20.99 18.49
CA GLN A 341 0.30 -19.60 18.49
C GLN A 341 0.00 -19.06 19.90
N GLY A 342 0.13 -17.76 20.08
CA GLY A 342 -0.15 -17.11 21.37
C GLY A 342 -1.63 -17.21 21.76
N ASN A 343 -2.51 -16.82 20.85
CA ASN A 343 -3.95 -16.79 21.03
C ASN A 343 -4.62 -17.75 20.04
N ASN A 344 -5.42 -18.70 20.56
CA ASN A 344 -6.14 -19.70 19.76
C ASN A 344 -7.54 -19.25 19.33
N PHE A 345 -7.94 -18.02 19.63
CA PHE A 345 -9.22 -17.44 19.20
C PHE A 345 -10.45 -18.26 19.63
N GLY A 346 -10.34 -19.04 20.69
CA GLY A 346 -11.39 -19.96 21.14
C GLY A 346 -11.61 -21.19 20.24
N ARG A 347 -10.68 -21.51 19.32
CA ARG A 347 -10.77 -22.62 18.35
C ARG A 347 -10.29 -23.97 18.88
N GLY A 348 -9.91 -24.06 20.16
CA GLY A 348 -9.44 -25.30 20.80
C GLY A 348 -7.91 -25.35 20.97
N GLY A 349 -7.38 -26.50 21.37
CA GLY A 349 -5.95 -26.69 21.62
C GLY A 349 -5.42 -26.06 22.92
N ALA A 350 -4.09 -25.95 23.00
CA ALA A 350 -3.39 -25.14 23.99
C ALA A 350 -2.77 -23.93 23.28
N GLY A 351 -2.84 -22.74 23.88
CA GLY A 351 -2.21 -21.52 23.35
C GLY A 351 -1.04 -21.08 24.21
N ASN A 352 -0.60 -19.84 24.04
CA ASN A 352 0.60 -19.26 24.65
C ASN A 352 1.89 -20.04 24.29
N ASP A 353 1.92 -20.64 23.10
CA ASP A 353 3.00 -21.52 22.66
C ASP A 353 3.59 -21.11 21.31
N ARG A 354 3.50 -19.80 20.98
CA ARG A 354 4.14 -19.23 19.79
C ARG A 354 5.61 -19.65 19.70
N VAL A 355 6.09 -19.82 18.47
CA VAL A 355 7.49 -20.20 18.22
C VAL A 355 8.41 -19.09 18.71
N GLN A 356 9.44 -19.47 19.47
CA GLN A 356 10.51 -18.56 19.90
C GLN A 356 11.76 -18.89 19.11
N VAL A 357 12.27 -17.93 18.33
CA VAL A 357 13.43 -18.16 17.47
C VAL A 357 14.57 -17.24 17.86
N SER A 358 15.62 -17.85 18.42
CA SER A 358 16.91 -17.21 18.64
C SER A 358 17.72 -17.25 17.34
N VAL A 359 17.93 -16.07 16.75
CA VAL A 359 18.72 -15.89 15.54
C VAL A 359 20.16 -15.59 15.96
N GLN A 360 21.13 -16.21 15.28
CA GLN A 360 22.56 -16.13 15.64
C GLN A 360 22.81 -16.54 17.11
N ASP A 361 22.18 -17.64 17.53
CA ASP A 361 22.26 -18.11 18.91
C ASP A 361 23.72 -18.44 19.31
N PRO A 362 24.22 -17.90 20.43
CA PRO A 362 25.62 -18.08 20.82
C PRO A 362 25.92 -19.47 21.41
N SER A 363 24.92 -20.32 21.62
CA SER A 363 25.10 -21.66 22.20
C SER A 363 25.83 -22.64 21.27
N GLY A 364 25.92 -22.34 19.97
CA GLY A 364 26.63 -23.21 19.03
C GLY A 364 26.80 -22.63 17.63
N THR A 365 27.66 -23.26 16.84
CA THR A 365 27.86 -22.95 15.42
C THR A 365 27.91 -24.25 14.61
N ASN A 366 27.48 -24.23 13.34
CA ASN A 366 27.55 -25.35 12.39
C ASN A 366 26.79 -26.63 12.81
N ASN A 367 25.49 -26.53 13.10
CA ASN A 367 24.63 -27.66 13.51
C ASN A 367 23.45 -27.84 12.56
#